data_AF-A0ABC8R6T6-F1
#
_entry.id   AF-A0ABC8R6T6-F1
#
_cell.length_a   1.000
_cell.length_b   1.000
_cell.length_c   1.000
_cell.angle_alpha   90.00
_cell.angle_beta   90.00
_cell.angle_gamma   90.00
#
_symmetry.space_group_name_H-M   'P 1'
#
loop_
_entity.id
_entity.type
_entity.pdbx_description
1 polymer ?
#
loop_
_entity_poly.entity_id
_entity_poly.type
_entity_poly.pdbx_seq_one_letter_code
_entity_poly.pdbx_strand_id
1 'polypeptide(L)'
;MYLTKVSKSNISSFLPFRSVRKPSPPPINFDLIARSFDENTLRLLKTLSPPSIGFSWLSAAVDVLSSIHAAALNLISNLKSSSEESLVLYLDHSVKILDICNSISSEIERLRQRRLLISLVLHVLGFSGNDLHIPAPEKLRKARDSLADWENDSSVIVRRSCFQIQKPEDLIRQLASTVEIAPRGKISSAKNLIDRTIYTVGVVTVFLAGVLVSATNGLPGIVNIRVDSAEFSWADSFNGLQSTASDELKRRVGAEKKKGLLVEADDVAKRARIVREVIDGIVLVDRSKEEVKKETLDNAVNVLGKATERLSDGLDRLTNSVNGLFDTVMRTRDGLVERYRAGHQKQ
;
A
#
# COMPACT_ATOMS: atom_id res chain seq x y z
N MET A 1 46.75 9.44 93.05
CA MET A 1 46.97 8.02 92.73
C MET A 1 45.63 7.45 92.24
N TYR A 2 45.58 7.13 90.94
CA TYR A 2 44.55 6.44 90.15
C TYR A 2 43.05 6.79 90.27
N LEU A 3 42.56 7.54 89.27
CA LEU A 3 41.17 7.57 88.80
C LEU A 3 40.98 6.45 87.76
N THR A 4 40.12 5.47 88.04
CA THR A 4 39.73 4.42 87.09
C THR A 4 38.75 4.96 86.04
N LYS A 5 39.22 5.02 84.79
CA LYS A 5 38.44 5.37 83.60
C LYS A 5 37.60 4.18 83.14
N VAL A 6 36.30 4.44 82.95
CA VAL A 6 35.31 3.58 82.30
C VAL A 6 35.76 3.24 80.87
N SER A 7 35.90 1.96 80.55
CA SER A 7 36.10 1.50 79.17
C SER A 7 34.75 1.45 78.46
N LYS A 8 34.60 2.26 77.40
CA LYS A 8 33.49 2.14 76.45
C LYS A 8 33.88 1.08 75.43
N SER A 9 33.14 -0.02 75.41
CA SER A 9 33.18 -1.05 74.38
C SER A 9 32.65 -0.47 73.05
N ASN A 10 33.55 -0.12 72.13
CA ASN A 10 33.20 0.07 70.73
C ASN A 10 33.11 -1.31 70.06
N ILE A 11 31.90 -1.86 70.00
CA ILE A 11 31.60 -3.01 69.15
C ILE A 11 31.56 -2.48 67.71
N SER A 12 32.65 -2.71 66.97
CA SER A 12 32.68 -2.53 65.52
C SER A 12 31.73 -3.55 64.89
N SER A 13 30.59 -3.07 64.38
CA SER A 13 29.68 -3.87 63.57
C SER A 13 30.34 -4.17 62.22
N PHE A 14 30.94 -5.36 62.10
CA PHE A 14 31.31 -5.93 60.82
C PHE A 14 30.05 -6.28 60.02
N LEU A 15 29.72 -5.48 59.02
CA LEU A 15 28.80 -5.87 57.95
C LEU A 15 29.62 -6.29 56.73
N PRO A 16 29.69 -7.60 56.37
CA PRO A 16 30.33 -8.04 55.15
C PRO A 16 29.27 -8.13 54.04
N PHE A 17 28.64 -7.00 53.69
CA PHE A 17 27.80 -6.94 52.50
C PHE A 17 28.41 -5.94 51.53
N ARG A 18 29.43 -6.42 50.81
CA ARG A 18 29.86 -5.84 49.55
C ARG A 18 28.63 -5.80 48.65
N SER A 19 28.11 -4.61 48.35
CA SER A 19 27.03 -4.45 47.39
C SER A 19 27.49 -5.06 46.05
N VAL A 20 26.99 -6.24 45.73
CA VAL A 20 27.15 -6.82 44.39
C VAL A 20 26.42 -5.84 43.46
N ARG A 21 27.18 -5.02 42.74
CA ARG A 21 26.62 -4.25 41.63
C ARG A 21 25.93 -5.28 40.73
N LYS A 22 24.61 -5.20 40.62
CA LYS A 22 23.86 -5.97 39.62
C LYS A 22 24.59 -5.80 38.29
N PRO A 23 24.86 -6.87 37.53
CA PRO A 23 25.47 -6.72 36.21
C PRO A 23 24.66 -5.70 35.43
N SER A 24 25.31 -4.65 34.94
CA SER A 24 24.68 -3.75 33.97
C SER A 24 24.14 -4.61 32.84
N PRO A 25 22.91 -4.38 32.36
CA PRO A 25 22.39 -5.10 31.20
C PRO A 25 23.43 -5.06 30.07
N PRO A 26 23.59 -6.14 29.30
CA PRO A 26 24.49 -6.12 28.16
C PRO A 26 24.17 -4.91 27.26
N PRO A 27 25.19 -4.22 26.72
CA PRO A 27 24.98 -3.05 25.89
C PRO A 27 24.09 -3.42 24.68
N ILE A 28 23.07 -2.61 24.42
CA ILE A 28 22.18 -2.79 23.28
C ILE A 28 23.02 -2.69 22.01
N ASN A 29 23.04 -3.75 21.20
CA ASN A 29 23.77 -3.78 19.94
C ASN A 29 22.88 -3.23 18.81
N PHE A 30 22.91 -1.90 18.64
CA PHE A 30 22.10 -1.22 17.62
C PHE A 30 22.45 -1.65 16.19
N ASP A 31 23.72 -1.92 15.89
CA ASP A 31 24.16 -2.42 14.58
C ASP A 31 23.55 -3.79 14.24
N LEU A 32 23.37 -4.67 15.23
CA LEU A 32 22.73 -5.97 15.03
C LEU A 32 21.23 -5.82 14.79
N ILE A 33 20.55 -4.94 15.54
CA ILE A 33 19.12 -4.66 15.38
C ILE A 33 18.85 -4.08 13.99
N ALA A 34 19.67 -3.12 13.54
CA ALA A 34 19.57 -2.54 12.20
C ALA A 34 19.73 -3.59 11.10
N ARG A 35 20.76 -4.44 11.21
CA ARG A 35 20.97 -5.53 10.24
C ARG A 35 19.79 -6.48 10.19
N SER A 36 19.21 -6.85 11.34
CA SER A 36 18.01 -7.69 11.36
C SER A 36 16.82 -7.03 10.67
N PHE A 37 16.65 -5.72 10.84
CA PHE A 37 15.58 -4.96 10.19
C PHE A 37 15.81 -4.84 8.67
N ASP A 38 17.06 -4.59 8.26
CA ASP A 38 17.46 -4.50 6.86
C ASP A 38 17.32 -5.84 6.14
N GLU A 39 17.70 -6.96 6.77
CA GLU A 39 17.51 -8.31 6.23
C GLU A 39 16.03 -8.68 6.08
N ASN A 40 15.19 -8.29 7.05
CA ASN A 40 13.75 -8.47 6.93
C ASN A 40 13.18 -7.65 5.76
N THR A 41 13.62 -6.40 5.61
CA THR A 41 13.23 -5.52 4.50
C THR A 41 13.66 -6.13 3.15
N LEU A 42 14.90 -6.60 3.05
CA LEU A 42 15.42 -7.30 1.87
C LEU A 42 14.55 -8.52 1.51
N ARG A 43 14.23 -9.36 2.51
CA ARG A 43 13.41 -10.55 2.31
C ARG A 43 12.03 -10.19 1.75
N LEU A 44 11.39 -9.16 2.30
CA LEU A 44 10.07 -8.70 1.86
C LEU A 44 10.12 -8.07 0.46
N LEU A 45 11.12 -7.27 0.14
CA LEU A 45 11.25 -6.70 -1.21
C LEU A 45 11.44 -7.79 -2.27
N LYS A 46 12.19 -8.85 -1.96
CA LYS A 46 12.39 -9.98 -2.87
C LYS A 46 11.09 -10.73 -3.22
N THR A 47 10.06 -10.70 -2.36
CA THR A 47 8.78 -11.36 -2.68
C THR A 47 7.97 -10.62 -3.74
N LEU A 48 8.33 -9.37 -4.05
CA LEU A 48 7.66 -8.54 -5.05
C LEU A 48 8.31 -8.64 -6.45
N SER A 49 9.42 -9.35 -6.60
CA SER A 49 10.14 -9.48 -7.86
C SER A 49 9.75 -10.78 -8.61
N PRO A 50 9.45 -10.72 -9.92
CA PRO A 50 9.31 -9.55 -10.77
C PRO A 50 7.96 -8.83 -10.60
N PRO A 51 7.88 -7.51 -10.87
CA PRO A 51 6.63 -6.76 -10.73
C PRO A 51 5.62 -7.08 -11.83
N SER A 52 4.38 -7.36 -11.43
CA SER A 52 3.24 -7.56 -12.33
C SER A 52 2.10 -6.64 -11.93
N ILE A 53 2.07 -5.41 -12.47
CA ILE A 53 1.14 -4.34 -12.04
C ILE A 53 -0.33 -4.71 -12.31
N GLY A 54 -0.93 -5.40 -11.35
CA GLY A 54 -2.32 -5.86 -11.25
C GLY A 54 -2.69 -6.00 -9.77
N PHE A 55 -3.96 -6.30 -9.45
CA PHE A 55 -4.44 -6.23 -8.07
C PHE A 55 -3.71 -7.17 -7.11
N SER A 56 -3.31 -8.36 -7.58
CA SER A 56 -2.57 -9.32 -6.76
C SER A 56 -1.23 -8.77 -6.30
N TRP A 57 -0.44 -8.21 -7.22
CA TRP A 57 0.86 -7.61 -6.90
C TRP A 57 0.71 -6.34 -6.08
N LEU A 58 -0.27 -5.48 -6.40
CA LEU A 58 -0.51 -4.24 -5.64
C LEU A 58 -0.93 -4.55 -4.19
N SER A 59 -1.77 -5.57 -3.98
CA SER A 59 -2.13 -6.02 -2.63
C SER A 59 -0.91 -6.54 -1.88
N ALA A 60 -0.09 -7.39 -2.53
CA ALA A 60 1.15 -7.88 -1.94
C ALA A 60 2.15 -6.74 -1.61
N ALA A 61 2.23 -5.71 -2.45
CA ALA A 61 3.06 -4.53 -2.20
C ALA A 61 2.58 -3.76 -0.96
N VAL A 62 1.26 -3.60 -0.78
CA VAL A 62 0.70 -2.97 0.42
C VAL A 62 0.89 -3.85 1.66
N ASP A 63 0.80 -5.16 1.55
CA ASP A 63 1.05 -6.09 2.65
C ASP A 63 2.53 -6.05 3.08
N VAL A 64 3.46 -5.98 2.13
CA VAL A 64 4.89 -5.75 2.38
C VAL A 64 5.11 -4.41 3.07
N LEU A 65 4.47 -3.35 2.58
CA LEU A 65 4.54 -2.02 3.17
C LEU A 65 4.04 -2.03 4.62
N SER A 66 2.88 -2.64 4.87
CA SER A 66 2.30 -2.82 6.20
C SER A 66 3.23 -3.60 7.13
N SER A 67 3.87 -4.65 6.62
CA SER A 67 4.82 -5.48 7.38
C SER A 67 6.09 -4.71 7.76
N ILE A 68 6.61 -3.88 6.85
CA ILE A 68 7.77 -3.01 7.12
C ILE A 68 7.41 -1.93 8.15
N HIS A 69 6.24 -1.31 8.01
CA HIS A 69 5.70 -0.39 9.02
C HIS A 69 5.58 -1.07 10.38
N ALA A 70 4.96 -2.25 10.46
CA ALA A 70 4.84 -3.07 11.66
C ALA A 70 6.18 -3.40 12.33
N ALA A 71 7.19 -3.76 11.54
CA ALA A 71 8.53 -4.03 12.04
C ALA A 71 9.21 -2.77 12.61
N ALA A 72 9.08 -1.64 11.89
CA ALA A 72 9.64 -0.35 12.31
C ALA A 72 9.00 0.15 13.61
N LEU A 73 7.68 0.03 13.69
CA LEU A 73 6.85 0.24 14.87
C LEU A 73 7.38 -0.49 16.10
N ASN A 74 7.56 -1.80 15.99
CA ASN A 74 8.02 -2.64 17.08
C ASN A 74 9.43 -2.22 17.53
N LEU A 75 10.29 -1.93 16.55
CA LEU A 75 11.64 -1.45 16.79
C LEU A 75 11.63 -0.12 17.56
N ILE A 76 10.94 0.91 17.04
CA ILE A 76 10.84 2.24 17.67
C ILE A 76 10.22 2.12 19.07
N SER A 77 9.18 1.29 19.20
CA SER A 77 8.46 1.10 20.46
C SER A 77 9.30 0.47 21.57
N ASN A 78 10.28 -0.38 21.23
CA ASN A 78 11.16 -1.02 22.21
C ASN A 78 12.30 -0.11 22.66
N LEU A 79 12.61 0.94 21.90
CA LEU A 79 13.61 1.93 22.24
C LEU A 79 12.99 2.96 23.19
N LYS A 80 13.10 2.73 24.51
CA LYS A 80 12.58 3.60 25.60
C LYS A 80 13.05 5.07 25.56
N SER A 81 13.97 5.43 24.66
CA SER A 81 14.69 6.71 24.62
C SER A 81 14.59 7.39 23.24
N SER A 82 13.43 7.34 22.58
CA SER A 82 13.21 8.08 21.34
C SER A 82 13.34 9.59 21.62
N SER A 83 14.23 10.27 20.89
CA SER A 83 14.32 11.73 20.88
C SER A 83 12.98 12.34 20.43
N GLU A 84 12.56 13.45 21.04
CA GLU A 84 11.33 14.18 20.65
C GLU A 84 11.34 14.57 19.17
N GLU A 85 12.51 14.89 18.61
CA GLU A 85 12.67 15.27 17.21
C GLU A 85 12.34 14.11 16.25
N SER A 86 12.87 12.91 16.52
CA SER A 86 12.60 11.73 15.69
C SER A 86 11.13 11.27 15.81
N LEU A 87 10.49 11.54 16.95
CA LEU A 87 9.06 11.30 17.17
C LEU A 87 8.20 12.23 16.30
N VAL A 88 8.51 13.53 16.30
CA VAL A 88 7.80 14.52 15.48
C VAL A 88 7.90 14.18 14.00
N LEU A 89 9.09 13.81 13.53
CA LEU A 89 9.29 13.39 12.14
C LEU A 89 8.43 12.17 11.78
N TYR A 90 8.39 11.15 12.64
CA TYR A 90 7.54 9.98 12.41
C TYR A 90 6.05 10.35 12.39
N LEU A 91 5.60 11.21 13.31
CA LEU A 91 4.20 11.64 13.37
C LEU A 91 3.81 12.44 12.12
N ASP A 92 4.70 13.27 11.56
CA ASP A 92 4.47 13.97 10.28
C ASP A 92 4.37 12.97 9.11
N HIS A 93 5.30 12.01 9.04
CA HIS A 93 5.25 10.94 8.03
C HIS A 93 3.95 10.13 8.13
N SER A 94 3.50 9.79 9.34
CA SER A 94 2.27 9.01 9.52
C SER A 94 1.05 9.68 8.91
N VAL A 95 0.92 11.01 9.03
CA VAL A 95 -0.21 11.76 8.44
C VAL A 95 -0.19 11.64 6.92
N LYS A 96 0.97 11.88 6.30
CA LYS A 96 1.13 11.77 4.84
C LYS A 96 0.76 10.38 4.32
N ILE A 97 1.10 9.33 5.07
CA ILE A 97 0.79 7.96 4.70
C ILE A 97 -0.70 7.67 4.81
N LEU A 98 -1.37 8.21 5.84
CA LEU A 98 -2.82 8.09 5.98
C LEU A 98 -3.55 8.84 4.85
N ASP A 99 -3.07 10.02 4.46
CA ASP A 99 -3.61 10.77 3.32
C ASP A 99 -3.46 10.00 2.00
N ILE A 100 -2.32 9.34 1.79
CA ILE A 100 -2.08 8.45 0.66
C ILE A 100 -3.06 7.26 0.70
N CYS A 101 -3.27 6.62 1.86
CA CYS A 101 -4.23 5.52 2.00
C CYS A 101 -5.66 5.98 1.67
N ASN A 102 -6.06 7.15 2.13
CA ASN A 102 -7.35 7.76 1.83
C ASN A 102 -7.50 8.02 0.33
N SER A 103 -6.45 8.54 -0.32
CA SER A 103 -6.48 8.78 -1.76
C SER A 103 -6.58 7.47 -2.56
N ILE A 104 -5.84 6.43 -2.19
CA ILE A 104 -5.93 5.12 -2.84
C ILE A 104 -7.33 4.53 -2.64
N SER A 105 -7.89 4.63 -1.42
CA SER A 105 -9.23 4.14 -1.11
C SER A 105 -10.31 4.84 -1.93
N SER A 106 -10.17 6.15 -2.13
CA SER A 106 -11.05 6.94 -3.01
C SER A 106 -10.99 6.44 -4.47
N GLU A 107 -9.79 6.10 -4.95
CA GLU A 107 -9.62 5.54 -6.29
C GLU A 107 -10.17 4.12 -6.46
N ILE A 108 -10.06 3.28 -5.42
CA ILE A 108 -10.69 1.96 -5.38
C ILE A 108 -12.21 2.10 -5.45
N GLU A 109 -12.79 3.03 -4.69
CA GLU A 109 -14.25 3.26 -4.70
C GLU A 109 -14.71 3.79 -6.05
N ARG A 110 -13.92 4.64 -6.71
CA ARG A 110 -14.18 5.07 -8.09
C ARG A 110 -14.23 3.89 -9.06
N LEU A 111 -13.33 2.91 -8.92
CA LEU A 111 -13.33 1.69 -9.73
C LEU A 111 -14.55 0.80 -9.43
N ARG A 112 -14.98 0.70 -8.16
CA ARG A 112 -16.23 0.03 -7.77
C ARG A 112 -17.45 0.69 -8.39
N GLN A 113 -17.52 2.02 -8.38
CA GLN A 113 -18.62 2.75 -9.00
C GLN A 113 -18.67 2.49 -10.51
N ARG A 114 -17.52 2.49 -11.21
CA ARG A 114 -17.46 2.13 -12.64
C ARG A 114 -17.97 0.72 -12.92
N ARG A 115 -17.69 -0.24 -12.04
CA ARG A 115 -18.17 -1.62 -12.16
C ARG A 115 -19.70 -1.70 -12.18
N LEU A 116 -20.43 -0.77 -11.52
CA LEU A 116 -21.89 -0.81 -11.44
C LEU A 116 -22.58 -0.78 -12.82
N LEU A 117 -22.03 -0.04 -13.79
CA LEU A 117 -22.55 -0.03 -15.16
C LEU A 117 -22.40 -1.40 -15.84
N ILE A 118 -21.29 -2.09 -15.60
CA ILE A 118 -21.10 -3.46 -16.10
C ILE A 118 -22.04 -4.43 -15.38
N SER A 119 -22.22 -4.29 -14.07
CA SER A 119 -23.20 -5.09 -13.32
C SER A 119 -24.62 -4.88 -13.84
N LEU A 120 -24.99 -3.64 -14.22
CA LEU A 120 -26.26 -3.36 -14.87
C LEU A 120 -26.39 -4.07 -16.22
N VAL A 121 -25.34 -4.03 -17.05
CA VAL A 121 -25.31 -4.74 -18.35
C VAL A 121 -25.49 -6.23 -18.15
N LEU A 122 -24.75 -6.83 -17.22
CA LEU A 122 -24.85 -8.25 -16.88
C LEU A 122 -26.25 -8.61 -16.37
N HIS A 123 -26.90 -7.73 -15.61
CA HIS A 123 -28.27 -7.95 -15.14
C HIS A 123 -29.31 -7.82 -16.26
N VAL A 124 -29.17 -6.82 -17.14
CA VAL A 124 -30.09 -6.57 -18.26
C VAL A 124 -30.02 -7.69 -19.32
N LEU A 125 -28.80 -8.21 -19.54
CA LEU A 125 -28.53 -9.31 -20.49
C LEU A 125 -28.55 -10.69 -19.82
N GLY A 126 -28.60 -10.74 -18.49
CA GLY A 126 -28.53 -11.97 -17.70
C GLY A 126 -29.72 -12.85 -17.98
N PHE A 127 -29.46 -13.96 -18.67
CA PHE A 127 -30.45 -14.99 -18.95
C PHE A 127 -30.85 -15.65 -17.63
N SER A 128 -32.12 -15.54 -17.25
CA SER A 128 -32.68 -16.34 -16.16
C SER A 128 -32.82 -17.79 -16.63
N GLY A 129 -31.70 -18.50 -16.78
CA GLY A 129 -31.53 -19.98 -16.85
C GLY A 129 -32.28 -20.79 -17.91
N ASN A 130 -33.46 -20.37 -18.37
CA ASN A 130 -34.44 -21.20 -19.07
C ASN A 130 -35.02 -20.51 -20.32
N ASP A 131 -34.71 -19.23 -20.57
CA ASP A 131 -35.28 -18.51 -21.71
C ASP A 131 -34.51 -18.83 -22.99
N LEU A 132 -35.15 -19.52 -23.94
CA LEU A 132 -34.57 -19.90 -25.24
C LEU A 132 -34.41 -18.73 -26.22
N HIS A 133 -34.94 -17.55 -25.91
CA HIS A 133 -35.05 -16.42 -26.83
C HIS A 133 -33.96 -15.34 -26.60
N ILE A 134 -33.64 -14.57 -27.63
CA ILE A 134 -32.78 -13.37 -27.53
C ILE A 134 -33.47 -12.33 -26.62
N PRO A 135 -32.74 -11.57 -25.78
CA PRO A 135 -33.34 -10.49 -24.99
C PRO A 135 -34.08 -9.49 -25.88
N ALA A 136 -35.19 -8.93 -25.37
CA ALA A 136 -35.98 -7.94 -26.10
C ALA A 136 -35.09 -6.78 -26.63
N PRO A 137 -35.39 -6.21 -27.81
CA PRO A 137 -34.57 -5.15 -28.42
C PRO A 137 -34.32 -3.96 -27.50
N GLU A 138 -35.26 -3.61 -26.62
CA GLU A 138 -35.11 -2.55 -25.62
C GLU A 138 -34.01 -2.86 -24.60
N LYS A 139 -33.90 -4.13 -24.17
CA LYS A 139 -32.83 -4.60 -23.27
C LYS A 139 -31.47 -4.54 -23.95
N LEU A 140 -31.39 -4.98 -25.20
CA LEU A 140 -30.16 -4.92 -26.01
C LEU A 140 -29.69 -3.47 -26.18
N ARG A 141 -30.61 -2.56 -26.54
CA ARG A 141 -30.31 -1.13 -26.65
C ARG A 141 -29.84 -0.55 -25.33
N LYS A 142 -30.54 -0.82 -24.23
CA LYS A 142 -30.16 -0.34 -22.89
C LYS A 142 -28.77 -0.82 -22.48
N ALA A 143 -28.45 -2.09 -22.73
CA ALA A 143 -27.13 -2.65 -22.45
C ALA A 143 -26.03 -1.99 -23.28
N ARG A 144 -26.29 -1.78 -24.58
CA ARG A 144 -25.39 -1.08 -25.49
C ARG A 144 -25.10 0.35 -25.02
N ASP A 145 -26.14 1.11 -24.68
CA ASP A 145 -26.02 2.48 -24.21
C ASP A 145 -25.22 2.52 -22.89
N SER A 146 -25.50 1.60 -21.96
CA SER A 146 -24.76 1.48 -20.70
C SER A 146 -23.27 1.14 -20.91
N LEU A 147 -22.95 0.30 -21.90
CA LEU A 147 -21.56 -0.01 -22.28
C LEU A 147 -20.85 1.20 -22.91
N ALA A 148 -21.57 2.00 -23.70
CA ALA A 148 -21.04 3.23 -24.26
C ALA A 148 -20.77 4.28 -23.17
N ASP A 149 -21.69 4.43 -22.21
CA ASP A 149 -21.53 5.32 -21.06
C ASP A 149 -20.34 4.91 -20.20
N TRP A 150 -20.18 3.60 -19.94
CA TRP A 150 -19.02 3.07 -19.20
C TRP A 150 -17.68 3.36 -19.89
N GLU A 151 -17.62 3.23 -21.22
CA GLU A 151 -16.42 3.54 -22.00
C GLU A 151 -16.13 5.06 -22.02
N ASN A 152 -17.17 5.90 -22.05
CA ASN A 152 -17.04 7.35 -22.02
C ASN A 152 -16.61 7.87 -20.64
N ASP A 153 -17.16 7.32 -19.55
CA ASP A 153 -16.78 7.64 -18.16
C ASP A 153 -15.33 7.28 -17.83
N SER A 154 -14.76 6.31 -18.57
CA SER A 154 -13.34 5.98 -18.50
C SER A 154 -12.45 7.17 -18.90
N SER A 155 -12.93 8.05 -19.78
CA SER A 155 -12.22 9.23 -20.30
C SER A 155 -12.58 10.55 -19.61
N VAL A 156 -13.80 10.69 -19.09
CA VAL A 156 -14.33 11.94 -18.53
C VAL A 156 -14.04 12.07 -17.02
N ILE A 157 -14.04 10.97 -16.27
CA ILE A 157 -13.81 11.01 -14.81
C ILE A 157 -12.33 11.22 -14.44
N VAL A 158 -11.38 10.96 -15.36
CA VAL A 158 -9.98 11.38 -15.21
C VAL A 158 -9.86 12.90 -14.97
N ARG A 159 -10.87 13.68 -15.37
CA ARG A 159 -10.90 15.14 -15.17
C ARG A 159 -11.70 15.60 -13.95
N ARG A 160 -12.51 14.74 -13.32
CA ARG A 160 -13.34 15.09 -12.15
C ARG A 160 -12.78 14.48 -10.86
N SER A 161 -11.51 14.74 -10.57
CA SER A 161 -11.06 14.73 -9.17
C SER A 161 -11.65 15.99 -8.51
N CYS A 162 -12.93 15.95 -8.14
CA CYS A 162 -13.68 17.12 -7.66
C CYS A 162 -13.69 17.23 -6.12
N PHE A 163 -13.04 16.32 -5.40
CA PHE A 163 -13.05 16.30 -3.93
C PHE A 163 -11.69 16.03 -3.28
N GLN A 164 -10.61 15.94 -4.06
CA GLN A 164 -9.27 15.79 -3.48
C GLN A 164 -8.70 17.19 -3.17
N ILE A 165 -8.43 17.46 -1.90
CA ILE A 165 -7.78 18.69 -1.43
C ILE A 165 -6.37 18.81 -2.04
N GLN A 166 -5.76 17.67 -2.40
CA GLN A 166 -4.40 17.58 -2.94
C GLN A 166 -4.27 16.39 -3.90
N LYS A 167 -3.50 16.55 -4.98
CA LYS A 167 -3.26 15.44 -5.93
C LYS A 167 -2.41 14.36 -5.24
N PRO A 168 -2.71 13.07 -5.44
CA PRO A 168 -1.94 12.00 -4.80
C PRO A 168 -0.47 11.99 -5.20
N GLU A 169 -0.13 12.46 -6.40
CA GLU A 169 1.26 12.66 -6.83
C GLU A 169 2.02 13.65 -5.94
N ASP A 170 1.34 14.73 -5.53
CA ASP A 170 1.94 15.76 -4.70
C ASP A 170 2.20 15.23 -3.29
N LEU A 171 1.32 14.35 -2.78
CA LEU A 171 1.54 13.65 -1.50
C LEU A 171 2.79 12.76 -1.56
N ILE A 172 2.96 12.00 -2.64
CA ILE A 172 4.16 11.16 -2.84
C ILE A 172 5.43 12.03 -2.96
N ARG A 173 5.38 13.16 -3.68
CA ARG A 173 6.51 14.09 -3.79
C ARG A 173 6.86 14.75 -2.46
N GLN A 174 5.85 15.12 -1.67
CA GLN A 174 6.06 15.66 -0.33
C GLN A 174 6.71 14.63 0.59
N LEU A 175 6.26 13.37 0.56
CA LEU A 175 6.91 12.30 1.31
C LEU A 175 8.33 12.02 0.80
N ALA A 176 8.57 12.11 -0.50
CA ALA A 176 9.91 11.96 -1.08
C ALA A 176 10.89 13.04 -0.58
N SER A 177 10.43 14.28 -0.42
CA SER A 177 11.26 15.37 0.10
C SER A 177 11.71 15.17 1.55
N THR A 178 10.95 14.41 2.36
CA THR A 178 11.34 14.13 3.75
C THR A 178 12.35 12.99 3.89
N VAL A 179 12.59 12.23 2.82
CA VAL A 179 13.53 11.10 2.79
C VAL A 179 14.72 11.34 1.87
N GLU A 180 14.96 12.59 1.47
CA GLU A 180 16.05 12.95 0.55
C GLU A 180 17.44 12.73 1.18
N ILE A 181 17.56 12.97 2.49
CA ILE A 181 18.83 12.86 3.22
C ILE A 181 18.92 11.46 3.85
N ALA A 182 19.75 10.60 3.25
CA ALA A 182 20.02 9.28 3.79
C ALA A 182 20.89 9.37 5.07
N PRO A 183 20.52 8.69 6.16
CA PRO A 183 21.37 8.55 7.34
C PRO A 183 22.58 7.68 6.98
N ARG A 184 23.78 8.13 7.38
CA ARG A 184 25.06 7.48 7.04
C ARG A 184 25.88 7.13 8.27
N GLY A 185 26.74 6.12 8.12
CA GLY A 185 27.75 5.76 9.11
C GLY A 185 27.25 4.83 10.23
N LYS A 186 28.07 4.68 11.26
CA LYS A 186 27.88 3.64 12.29
C LYS A 186 26.67 3.91 13.19
N ILE A 187 25.89 2.87 13.47
CA ILE A 187 24.66 2.96 14.27
C ILE A 187 25.02 2.86 15.75
N SER A 188 25.51 3.98 16.29
CA SER A 188 26.07 4.03 17.65
C SER A 188 25.05 4.41 18.72
N SER A 189 23.85 4.84 18.33
CA SER A 189 22.80 5.29 19.25
C SER A 189 21.40 4.87 18.81
N ALA A 190 20.45 4.93 19.74
CA ALA A 190 19.03 4.73 19.44
C ALA A 190 18.51 5.74 18.41
N LYS A 191 18.97 7.00 18.44
CA LYS A 191 18.59 8.02 17.45
C LYS A 191 19.03 7.61 16.04
N ASN A 192 20.30 7.21 15.86
CA ASN A 192 20.79 6.75 14.55
C ASN A 192 19.97 5.56 14.01
N LEU A 193 19.60 4.63 14.90
CA LEU A 193 18.79 3.48 14.54
C LEU A 193 17.36 3.88 14.13
N ILE A 194 16.73 4.78 14.89
CA ILE A 194 15.39 5.31 14.58
C ILE A 194 15.41 6.06 13.25
N ASP A 195 16.36 6.99 13.07
CA ASP A 195 16.45 7.80 11.85
C ASP A 195 16.65 6.90 10.60
N ARG A 196 17.50 5.86 10.72
CA ARG A 196 17.67 4.83 9.67
C ARG A 196 16.40 4.05 9.40
N THR A 197 15.67 3.66 10.45
CA THR A 197 14.41 2.92 10.32
C THR A 197 13.35 3.77 9.63
N ILE A 198 13.21 5.05 10.02
CA ILE A 198 12.29 6.01 9.42
C ILE A 198 12.63 6.23 7.95
N TYR A 199 13.92 6.36 7.62
CA TYR A 199 14.37 6.48 6.23
C TYR A 199 13.95 5.27 5.39
N THR A 200 14.26 4.05 5.84
CA THR A 200 13.89 2.81 5.12
C THR A 200 12.38 2.72 4.89
N VAL A 201 11.58 2.96 5.94
CA VAL A 201 10.11 2.96 5.83
C VAL A 201 9.65 4.01 4.84
N GLY A 202 10.20 5.22 4.91
CA GLY A 202 9.81 6.34 4.05
C GLY A 202 10.12 6.08 2.58
N VAL A 203 11.34 5.65 2.22
CA VAL A 203 11.69 5.39 0.81
C VAL A 203 10.91 4.21 0.22
N VAL A 204 10.68 3.15 1.01
CA VAL A 204 9.83 2.02 0.58
C VAL A 204 8.39 2.47 0.40
N THR A 205 7.88 3.35 1.27
CA THR A 205 6.55 3.93 1.13
C THR A 205 6.44 4.78 -0.14
N VAL A 206 7.37 5.70 -0.38
CA VAL A 206 7.39 6.54 -1.58
C VAL A 206 7.35 5.68 -2.84
N PHE A 207 8.16 4.63 -2.89
CA PHE A 207 8.18 3.71 -4.02
C PHE A 207 6.85 2.95 -4.18
N LEU A 208 6.47 2.13 -3.20
CA LEU A 208 5.33 1.21 -3.35
C LEU A 208 4.00 1.95 -3.44
N ALA A 209 3.79 2.96 -2.60
CA ALA A 209 2.60 3.79 -2.69
C ALA A 209 2.59 4.64 -3.96
N GLY A 210 3.76 5.08 -4.45
CA GLY A 210 3.90 5.73 -5.75
C GLY A 210 3.44 4.83 -6.90
N VAL A 211 3.85 3.55 -6.90
CA VAL A 211 3.36 2.57 -7.89
C VAL A 211 1.85 2.40 -7.79
N LEU A 212 1.30 2.28 -6.58
CA LEU A 212 -0.15 2.18 -6.39
C LEU A 212 -0.88 3.40 -6.94
N VAL A 213 -0.49 4.60 -6.52
CA VAL A 213 -1.06 5.86 -6.99
C VAL A 213 -1.01 5.93 -8.50
N SER A 214 0.13 5.62 -9.11
CA SER A 214 0.25 5.70 -10.56
C SER A 214 -0.58 4.64 -11.29
N ALA A 215 -0.62 3.42 -10.76
CA ALA A 215 -1.42 2.33 -11.33
C ALA A 215 -2.93 2.56 -11.18
N THR A 216 -3.39 3.22 -10.12
CA THR A 216 -4.82 3.52 -9.90
C THR A 216 -5.27 4.85 -10.51
N ASN A 217 -4.34 5.74 -10.86
CA ASN A 217 -4.65 7.03 -11.49
C ASN A 217 -4.29 7.07 -12.98
N GLY A 218 -3.59 6.06 -13.49
CA GLY A 218 -3.17 6.00 -14.90
C GLY A 218 -2.05 6.96 -15.21
N LEU A 219 -1.10 7.09 -14.29
CA LEU A 219 0.05 7.99 -14.40
C LEU A 219 1.27 7.25 -14.94
N PRO A 220 2.08 7.87 -15.82
CA PRO A 220 3.13 7.16 -16.56
C PRO A 220 4.40 6.90 -15.76
N GLY A 221 4.50 7.38 -14.51
CA GLY A 221 5.73 7.27 -13.75
C GLY A 221 5.53 7.38 -12.25
N ILE A 222 6.61 7.08 -11.54
CA ILE A 222 6.75 7.18 -10.08
C ILE A 222 7.92 8.11 -9.75
N VAL A 223 7.97 8.58 -8.51
CA VAL A 223 9.16 9.27 -7.99
C VAL A 223 10.26 8.22 -7.77
N ASN A 224 11.39 8.38 -8.48
CA ASN A 224 12.52 7.46 -8.35
C ASN A 224 13.47 7.94 -7.26
N ILE A 225 13.71 7.09 -6.27
CA ILE A 225 14.72 7.30 -5.23
C ILE A 225 15.86 6.34 -5.47
N ARG A 226 17.11 6.81 -5.40
CA ARG A 226 18.29 5.93 -5.45
C ARG A 226 18.81 5.71 -4.04
N VAL A 227 18.86 4.45 -3.62
CA VAL A 227 19.43 4.06 -2.32
C VAL A 227 20.85 3.57 -2.54
N ASP A 228 21.77 3.96 -1.64
CA ASP A 228 23.18 3.58 -1.70
C ASP A 228 23.39 2.15 -1.21
N SER A 229 23.89 1.28 -2.09
CA SER A 229 24.18 -0.13 -1.81
C SER A 229 25.36 -0.33 -0.85
N ALA A 230 26.21 0.67 -0.66
CA ALA A 230 27.25 0.62 0.37
C ALA A 230 26.66 0.76 1.79
N GLU A 231 25.54 1.48 1.93
CA GLU A 231 24.93 1.79 3.23
C GLU A 231 23.82 0.81 3.61
N PHE A 232 23.07 0.24 2.66
CA PHE A 232 21.90 -0.60 2.93
C PHE A 232 21.94 -1.93 2.16
N SER A 233 21.86 -3.07 2.87
CA SER A 233 21.92 -4.41 2.24
C SER A 233 20.72 -4.70 1.33
N TRP A 234 19.61 -3.97 1.49
CA TRP A 234 18.42 -4.09 0.66
C TRP A 234 18.41 -3.18 -0.58
N ALA A 235 19.39 -2.27 -0.72
CA ALA A 235 19.38 -1.23 -1.76
C ALA A 235 19.33 -1.79 -3.19
N ASP A 236 20.11 -2.81 -3.51
CA ASP A 236 20.14 -3.36 -4.88
C ASP A 236 18.79 -4.00 -5.25
N SER A 237 18.17 -4.72 -4.30
CA SER A 237 16.85 -5.31 -4.51
C SER A 237 15.78 -4.22 -4.65
N PHE A 238 15.85 -3.15 -3.86
CA PHE A 238 14.97 -2.00 -3.98
C PHE A 238 15.15 -1.26 -5.32
N ASN A 239 16.38 -0.87 -5.67
CA ASN A 239 16.69 -0.12 -6.88
C ASN A 239 16.30 -0.90 -8.14
N GLY A 240 16.61 -2.21 -8.17
CA GLY A 240 16.22 -3.08 -9.29
C GLY A 240 14.71 -3.24 -9.41
N LEU A 241 14.01 -3.44 -8.28
CA LEU A 241 12.56 -3.55 -8.27
C LEU A 241 11.89 -2.23 -8.70
N GLN A 242 12.37 -1.08 -8.20
CA GLN A 242 11.86 0.24 -8.56
C GLN A 242 12.03 0.53 -10.06
N SER A 243 13.20 0.23 -10.63
CA SER A 243 13.44 0.38 -12.07
C SER A 243 12.48 -0.48 -12.88
N THR A 244 12.37 -1.77 -12.55
CA THR A 244 11.52 -2.71 -13.28
C THR A 244 10.03 -2.33 -13.19
N ALA A 245 9.57 -1.88 -12.01
CA ALA A 245 8.20 -1.45 -11.80
C ALA A 245 7.89 -0.13 -12.55
N SER A 246 8.82 0.83 -12.53
CA SER A 246 8.72 2.07 -13.32
C SER A 246 8.62 1.77 -14.81
N ASP A 247 9.43 0.85 -15.33
CA ASP A 247 9.42 0.50 -16.75
C ASP A 247 8.14 -0.23 -17.16
N GLU A 248 7.63 -1.14 -16.31
CA GLU A 248 6.35 -1.81 -16.53
C GLU A 248 5.17 -0.82 -16.51
N LEU A 249 5.19 0.17 -15.62
CA LEU A 249 4.18 1.23 -15.56
C LEU A 249 4.21 2.11 -16.82
N LYS A 250 5.41 2.55 -17.25
CA LYS A 250 5.59 3.32 -18.49
C LYS A 250 5.10 2.53 -19.71
N ARG A 251 5.40 1.22 -19.78
CA ARG A 251 4.95 0.35 -20.87
C ARG A 251 3.43 0.25 -20.97
N ARG A 252 2.72 0.32 -19.83
CA ARG A 252 1.26 0.23 -19.77
C ARG A 252 0.57 1.55 -20.07
N VAL A 253 1.03 2.63 -19.45
CA VAL A 253 0.39 3.94 -19.51
C VAL A 253 0.88 4.77 -20.70
N GLY A 254 2.15 4.61 -21.09
CA GLY A 254 2.83 5.46 -22.09
C GLY A 254 2.59 5.09 -23.56
N ALA A 255 1.94 3.96 -23.86
CA ALA A 255 1.62 3.63 -25.24
C ALA A 255 0.43 4.48 -25.73
N GLU A 256 0.57 5.14 -26.89
CA GLU A 256 -0.40 6.03 -27.57
C GLU A 256 -1.83 5.46 -27.74
N LYS A 257 -2.05 4.19 -27.40
CA LYS A 257 -3.36 3.59 -27.27
C LYS A 257 -3.60 3.37 -25.79
N LYS A 258 -4.49 4.17 -25.19
CA LYS A 258 -5.06 4.06 -23.83
C LYS A 258 -5.37 2.60 -23.43
N LYS A 259 -4.35 1.79 -23.14
CA LYS A 259 -4.44 0.57 -22.35
C LYS A 259 -4.54 1.07 -20.91
N GLY A 260 -5.59 0.65 -20.25
CA GLY A 260 -6.03 1.17 -18.98
C GLY A 260 -5.06 0.87 -17.83
N LEU A 261 -5.44 1.46 -16.70
CA LEU A 261 -4.77 1.46 -15.39
C LEU A 261 -4.22 0.09 -14.94
N LEU A 262 -5.01 -0.98 -15.05
CA LEU A 262 -4.80 -2.28 -14.39
C LEU A 262 -5.16 -3.44 -15.32
N VAL A 263 -4.51 -4.61 -15.15
CA VAL A 263 -4.73 -5.82 -15.98
C VAL A 263 -6.22 -6.20 -16.01
N GLU A 264 -6.84 -6.22 -14.84
CA GLU A 264 -8.20 -6.69 -14.64
C GLU A 264 -9.22 -5.69 -15.19
N ALA A 265 -8.96 -4.39 -15.04
CA ALA A 265 -9.78 -3.35 -15.64
C ALA A 265 -9.71 -3.38 -17.18
N ASP A 266 -8.51 -3.63 -17.73
CA ASP A 266 -8.30 -3.82 -19.17
C ASP A 266 -9.03 -5.05 -19.72
N ASP A 267 -9.05 -6.14 -18.95
CA ASP A 267 -9.75 -7.36 -19.32
C ASP A 267 -11.27 -7.12 -19.39
N VAL A 268 -11.83 -6.44 -18.39
CA VAL A 268 -13.24 -6.01 -18.40
C VAL A 268 -13.52 -5.10 -19.61
N ALA A 269 -12.64 -4.14 -19.90
CA ALA A 269 -12.80 -3.24 -21.05
C ALA A 269 -12.86 -3.97 -22.39
N LYS A 270 -11.95 -4.94 -22.60
CA LYS A 270 -11.94 -5.75 -23.82
C LYS A 270 -13.20 -6.58 -23.96
N ARG A 271 -13.64 -7.25 -22.89
CA ARG A 271 -14.83 -8.09 -22.91
C ARG A 271 -16.11 -7.28 -23.07
N ALA A 272 -16.18 -6.10 -22.46
CA ALA A 272 -17.27 -5.14 -22.63
C ALA A 272 -17.42 -4.70 -24.09
N ARG A 273 -16.31 -4.45 -24.80
CA ARG A 273 -16.31 -4.14 -26.24
C ARG A 273 -16.83 -5.31 -27.08
N ILE A 274 -16.40 -6.54 -26.78
CA ILE A 274 -16.89 -7.75 -27.46
C ILE A 274 -18.41 -7.89 -27.29
N VAL A 275 -18.92 -7.71 -26.07
CA VAL A 275 -20.38 -7.76 -25.83
C VAL A 275 -21.11 -6.71 -26.66
N ARG A 276 -20.59 -5.48 -26.73
CA ARG A 276 -21.18 -4.43 -27.58
C ARG A 276 -21.19 -4.80 -29.06
N GLU A 277 -20.08 -5.32 -29.59
CA GLU A 277 -19.98 -5.76 -30.99
C GLU A 277 -20.99 -6.88 -31.32
N VAL A 278 -21.17 -7.83 -30.39
CA VAL A 278 -22.19 -8.88 -30.53
C VAL A 278 -23.60 -8.29 -30.52
N ILE A 279 -23.90 -7.33 -29.63
CA ILE A 279 -25.21 -6.63 -29.63
C ILE A 279 -25.45 -5.91 -30.97
N ASP A 280 -24.46 -5.17 -31.48
CA ASP A 280 -24.56 -4.46 -32.75
C ASP A 280 -24.81 -5.45 -33.92
N GLY A 281 -24.14 -6.60 -33.92
CA GLY A 281 -24.36 -7.66 -34.91
C GLY A 281 -25.75 -8.30 -34.85
N ILE A 282 -26.35 -8.39 -33.66
CA ILE A 282 -27.73 -8.88 -33.49
C ILE A 282 -28.74 -7.89 -34.06
N VAL A 283 -28.55 -6.60 -33.82
CA VAL A 283 -29.46 -5.53 -34.26
C VAL A 283 -29.44 -5.32 -35.78
N LEU A 284 -28.29 -5.57 -36.44
CA LEU A 284 -28.09 -5.28 -37.87
C LEU A 284 -28.44 -6.42 -38.84
N VAL A 285 -28.60 -7.67 -38.38
CA VAL A 285 -28.69 -8.86 -39.27
C VAL A 285 -30.02 -9.61 -39.14
N ASP A 286 -30.53 -10.11 -40.27
CA ASP A 286 -31.76 -10.91 -40.47
C ASP A 286 -31.99 -12.06 -39.46
N ARG A 287 -33.26 -12.48 -39.28
CA ARG A 287 -33.76 -13.43 -38.25
C ARG A 287 -33.28 -14.88 -38.41
N SER A 288 -32.48 -15.18 -39.44
CA SER A 288 -32.24 -16.55 -39.90
C SER A 288 -31.25 -17.40 -39.08
N LYS A 289 -30.75 -16.93 -37.92
CA LYS A 289 -29.84 -17.70 -37.02
C LYS A 289 -29.94 -17.28 -35.54
N GLU A 290 -31.14 -17.31 -34.98
CA GLU A 290 -31.42 -16.80 -33.63
C GLU A 290 -30.66 -17.55 -32.52
N GLU A 291 -30.59 -18.89 -32.60
CA GLU A 291 -29.89 -19.74 -31.63
C GLU A 291 -28.37 -19.45 -31.57
N VAL A 292 -27.71 -19.36 -32.72
CA VAL A 292 -26.26 -19.08 -32.80
C VAL A 292 -25.94 -17.69 -32.27
N LYS A 293 -26.78 -16.69 -32.56
CA LYS A 293 -26.63 -15.32 -32.05
C LYS A 293 -26.77 -15.28 -30.53
N LYS A 294 -27.76 -16.02 -29.99
CA LYS A 294 -27.97 -16.13 -28.55
C LYS A 294 -26.80 -16.80 -27.85
N GLU A 295 -26.34 -17.95 -28.35
CA GLU A 295 -25.19 -18.66 -27.77
C GLU A 295 -23.94 -17.77 -27.77
N THR A 296 -23.71 -17.03 -28.85
CA THR A 296 -22.59 -16.07 -28.94
C THR A 296 -22.71 -14.96 -27.89
N LEU A 297 -23.91 -14.40 -27.70
CA LEU A 297 -24.17 -13.37 -26.68
C LEU A 297 -24.00 -13.93 -25.26
N ASP A 298 -24.55 -15.10 -24.98
CA ASP A 298 -24.46 -15.74 -23.67
C ASP A 298 -23.01 -16.04 -23.29
N ASN A 299 -22.23 -16.59 -24.23
CA ASN A 299 -20.80 -16.81 -24.05
C ASN A 299 -20.06 -15.50 -23.77
N ALA A 300 -20.34 -14.42 -24.52
CA ALA A 300 -19.71 -13.11 -24.30
C ALA A 300 -20.09 -12.50 -22.93
N VAL A 301 -21.35 -12.60 -22.53
CA VAL A 301 -21.87 -12.11 -21.25
C VAL A 301 -21.29 -12.90 -20.07
N ASN A 302 -21.25 -14.23 -20.15
CA ASN A 302 -20.64 -15.10 -19.13
C ASN A 302 -19.15 -14.77 -18.95
N VAL A 303 -18.44 -14.58 -20.07
CA VAL A 303 -17.04 -14.20 -20.08
C VAL A 303 -16.81 -12.81 -19.44
N LEU A 304 -17.66 -11.82 -19.75
CA LEU A 304 -17.64 -10.51 -19.09
C LEU A 304 -17.95 -10.63 -17.59
N GLY A 305 -18.89 -11.48 -17.20
CA GLY A 305 -19.24 -11.76 -15.81
C GLY A 305 -18.04 -12.25 -15.01
N LYS A 306 -17.36 -13.29 -15.50
CA LYS A 306 -16.14 -13.83 -14.87
C LYS A 306 -15.02 -12.80 -14.73
N ALA A 307 -14.86 -11.88 -15.69
CA ALA A 307 -13.88 -10.80 -15.57
C ALA A 307 -14.29 -9.74 -14.56
N THR A 308 -15.59 -9.42 -14.50
CA THR A 308 -16.16 -8.49 -13.52
C THR A 308 -16.03 -9.02 -12.09
N GLU A 309 -16.21 -10.33 -11.89
CA GLU A 309 -15.95 -11.01 -10.61
C GLU A 309 -14.47 -10.90 -10.20
N ARG A 310 -13.53 -11.22 -11.10
CA ARG A 310 -12.09 -11.06 -10.82
C ARG A 310 -11.71 -9.63 -10.47
N LEU A 311 -12.31 -8.64 -11.16
CA LEU A 311 -12.15 -7.22 -10.83
C LEU A 311 -12.67 -6.93 -9.41
N SER A 312 -13.84 -7.48 -9.03
CA SER A 312 -14.38 -7.36 -7.67
C SER A 312 -13.42 -7.91 -6.63
N ASP A 313 -13.01 -9.16 -6.79
CA ASP A 313 -12.14 -9.85 -5.84
C ASP A 313 -10.81 -9.11 -5.69
N GLY A 314 -10.27 -8.58 -6.79
CA GLY A 314 -9.06 -7.77 -6.79
C GLY A 314 -9.22 -6.45 -6.03
N LEU A 315 -10.33 -5.73 -6.24
CA LEU A 315 -10.64 -4.49 -5.51
C LEU A 315 -10.85 -4.75 -4.02
N ASP A 316 -11.51 -5.83 -3.64
CA ASP A 316 -11.78 -6.18 -2.25
C ASP A 316 -10.50 -6.59 -1.52
N ARG A 317 -9.63 -7.38 -2.17
CA ARG A 317 -8.29 -7.69 -1.65
C ARG A 317 -7.46 -6.44 -1.43
N LEU A 318 -7.41 -5.56 -2.45
CA LEU A 318 -6.64 -4.32 -2.35
C LEU A 318 -7.19 -3.41 -1.25
N THR A 319 -8.52 -3.30 -1.11
CA THR A 319 -9.18 -2.56 -0.02
C THR A 319 -8.73 -3.07 1.34
N ASN A 320 -8.75 -4.40 1.54
CA ASN A 320 -8.37 -5.00 2.80
C ASN A 320 -6.90 -4.76 3.12
N SER A 321 -6.00 -4.87 2.14
CA SER A 321 -4.58 -4.54 2.33
C SER A 321 -4.38 -3.06 2.70
N VAL A 322 -5.05 -2.13 2.01
CA VAL A 322 -4.95 -0.68 2.30
C VAL A 322 -5.50 -0.35 3.69
N ASN A 323 -6.63 -0.95 4.09
CA ASN A 323 -7.16 -0.82 5.45
C ASN A 323 -6.19 -1.39 6.49
N GLY A 324 -5.53 -2.51 6.19
CA GLY A 324 -4.49 -3.08 7.06
C GLY A 324 -3.29 -2.15 7.26
N LEU A 325 -2.86 -1.46 6.20
CA LEU A 325 -1.81 -0.44 6.29
C LEU A 325 -2.28 0.75 7.14
N PHE A 326 -3.48 1.27 6.85
CA PHE A 326 -4.07 2.39 7.57
C PHE A 326 -4.15 2.10 9.07
N ASP A 327 -4.71 0.94 9.44
CA ASP A 327 -4.80 0.48 10.83
C ASP A 327 -3.44 0.35 11.50
N THR A 328 -2.45 -0.17 10.77
CA THR A 328 -1.09 -0.32 11.29
C THR A 328 -0.50 1.04 11.64
N VAL A 329 -0.59 2.00 10.72
CA VAL A 329 -0.07 3.37 10.91
C VAL A 329 -0.82 4.12 12.01
N MET A 330 -2.15 3.99 12.06
CA MET A 330 -2.99 4.59 13.11
C MET A 330 -2.62 4.07 14.50
N ARG A 331 -2.52 2.75 14.67
CA ARG A 331 -2.11 2.14 15.96
C ARG A 331 -0.73 2.63 16.40
N THR A 332 0.21 2.86 15.47
CA THR A 332 1.49 3.48 15.83
C THR A 332 1.31 4.85 16.39
N ARG A 333 0.57 5.68 15.65
CA ARG A 333 0.41 7.08 15.95
C ARG A 333 -0.20 7.25 17.32
N ASP A 334 -1.26 6.50 17.60
CA ASP A 334 -1.94 6.50 18.90
C ASP A 334 -0.99 6.05 20.02
N GLY A 335 -0.29 4.93 19.83
CA GLY A 335 0.66 4.42 20.83
C GLY A 335 1.84 5.37 21.11
N LEU A 336 2.32 6.09 20.10
CA LEU A 336 3.38 7.10 20.26
C LEU A 336 2.87 8.37 20.96
N VAL A 337 1.67 8.85 20.60
CA VAL A 337 1.04 10.01 21.24
C VAL A 337 0.74 9.74 22.71
N GLU A 338 0.26 8.55 23.07
CA GLU A 338 0.03 8.15 24.46
C GLU A 338 1.31 8.17 25.28
N ARG A 339 2.42 7.66 24.72
CA ARG A 339 3.74 7.69 25.38
C ARG A 339 4.24 9.11 25.60
N TYR A 340 4.07 9.98 24.60
CA TYR A 340 4.44 11.38 24.71
C TYR A 340 3.68 12.07 25.85
N ARG A 341 2.37 11.84 25.96
CA ARG A 341 1.52 12.35 27.05
C ARG A 341 1.94 11.79 28.42
N ALA A 342 2.20 10.49 28.51
CA ALA A 342 2.59 9.84 29.77
C ALA A 342 4.00 10.25 30.24
N GLY A 343 4.91 10.60 29.32
CA GLY A 343 6.23 11.16 29.64
C GLY A 343 6.14 12.55 30.29
N HIS A 344 5.22 13.38 29.82
CA HIS A 344 4.98 14.73 30.36
C HIS A 344 4.31 14.75 31.74
N GLN A 345 3.62 13.67 32.14
CA GLN A 345 3.02 13.54 33.49
C GLN A 345 4.00 13.05 34.57
N LYS A 346 5.23 12.68 34.19
CA LYS A 346 6.26 12.14 35.11
C LYS A 346 7.44 13.08 35.34
N GLN A 347 7.42 14.27 34.76
CA GLN A 347 8.26 15.41 35.13
C GLN A 347 7.45 16.35 36.00
#